data_AF-A0A949QXL8-F1
#
_entry.id   AF-A0A949QXL8-F1
#
_cell.length_a   1.000
_cell.length_b   1.000
_cell.length_c   1.000
_cell.angle_alpha   90.00
_cell.angle_beta   90.00
_cell.angle_gamma   90.00
#
_symmetry.space_group_name_H-M   'P 1'
#
loop_
_entity.id
_entity.type
_entity.pdbx_description
1 polymer ?
#
loop_
_entity_poly.entity_id
_entity_poly.type
_entity_poly.pdbx_seq_one_letter_code
_entity_poly.pdbx_strand_id
1 'polypeptide(L)'
;MDKRIEDEDILTQEDYDNAALMVAEPKSEKRPSNAGLNVSFWAFNIAFAVVDILSAIAVGVLSRWYYGVATVIAGAAFMFVHEYLFSRPFNNRIQNKIAVGGAVWAVLTILGIALASVIANLTGFLTPEWELYFLAFIVSVIVFNIVTHGVLAGIYYYMDDGHNAKNKSARARARAITQTEIDGAAEMILTEALRRRIKRKKMIDRFRSSAAIKAAIREAGGDEDNDGIPDVIDPIDNHTGKPFNRQPSYAQTVERPEEKGGNGNRPSQGQRQ
;
A
#
# COMPACT_ATOMS: atom_id res chain seq x y z
N MET A 1 -76.07 35.41 -15.01
CA MET A 1 -76.60 34.75 -16.23
C MET A 1 -75.63 35.06 -17.34
N ASP A 2 -75.05 34.15 -18.11
CA ASP A 2 -74.88 32.71 -18.12
C ASP A 2 -74.09 32.46 -19.42
N LYS A 3 -73.35 31.34 -19.53
CA LYS A 3 -72.58 30.87 -20.70
C LYS A 3 -71.20 31.53 -20.88
N ARG A 4 -70.08 30.81 -20.95
CA ARG A 4 -69.86 29.39 -21.23
C ARG A 4 -68.52 28.98 -20.61
N ILE A 5 -68.58 28.05 -19.66
CA ILE A 5 -67.53 27.08 -19.40
C ILE A 5 -67.69 26.07 -20.53
N GLU A 6 -66.72 25.93 -21.41
CA GLU A 6 -66.59 24.81 -22.36
C GLU A 6 -65.33 25.09 -23.18
N ASP A 7 -64.20 24.68 -22.65
CA ASP A 7 -63.02 24.23 -23.40
C ASP A 7 -62.24 23.40 -22.38
N GLU A 8 -62.83 22.26 -22.02
CA GLU A 8 -62.03 21.16 -21.47
C GLU A 8 -61.08 20.74 -22.59
N ASP A 9 -59.78 20.89 -22.36
CA ASP A 9 -58.72 20.29 -23.19
C ASP A 9 -58.90 18.77 -23.14
N ILE A 10 -59.81 18.25 -23.97
CA ILE A 10 -60.00 16.82 -24.16
C ILE A 10 -58.81 16.36 -25.00
N LEU A 11 -57.79 15.84 -24.31
CA LEU A 11 -56.70 15.09 -24.92
C LEU A 11 -57.31 14.08 -25.89
N THR A 12 -56.92 14.17 -27.16
CA THR A 12 -57.46 13.29 -28.18
C THR A 12 -56.88 11.89 -28.01
N GLN A 13 -57.58 10.87 -28.51
CA GLN A 13 -57.06 9.49 -28.49
C GLN A 13 -55.67 9.41 -29.15
N GLU A 14 -55.42 10.26 -30.16
CA GLU A 14 -54.14 10.41 -30.84
C GLU A 14 -53.05 10.96 -29.90
N ASP A 15 -53.37 11.88 -28.98
CA ASP A 15 -52.44 12.38 -27.96
C ASP A 15 -52.08 11.29 -26.93
N TYR A 16 -53.03 10.45 -26.55
CA TYR A 16 -52.77 9.30 -25.68
C TYR A 16 -51.93 8.22 -26.36
N ASP A 17 -52.20 7.93 -27.63
CA ASP A 17 -51.45 6.94 -28.40
C ASP A 17 -50.02 7.43 -28.68
N ASN A 18 -49.84 8.73 -28.95
CA ASN A 18 -48.53 9.36 -29.10
C ASN A 18 -47.75 9.38 -27.77
N ALA A 19 -48.41 9.68 -26.65
CA ALA A 19 -47.78 9.57 -25.33
C ALA A 19 -47.39 8.12 -24.99
N ALA A 20 -48.23 7.15 -25.33
CA ALA A 20 -47.93 5.73 -25.15
C ALA A 20 -46.75 5.25 -26.04
N LEU A 21 -46.61 5.79 -27.25
CA LEU A 21 -45.45 5.56 -28.13
C LEU A 21 -44.17 6.23 -27.61
N MET A 22 -44.26 7.38 -26.93
CA MET A 22 -43.11 8.03 -26.28
C MET A 22 -42.71 7.39 -24.95
N VAL A 23 -43.63 6.66 -24.29
CA VAL A 23 -43.39 5.89 -23.06
C VAL A 23 -43.08 4.41 -23.35
N ALA A 24 -43.26 3.95 -24.59
CA ALA A 24 -42.86 2.61 -25.00
C ALA A 24 -41.36 2.45 -24.74
N GLU A 25 -41.03 1.61 -23.73
CA GLU A 25 -39.64 1.31 -23.38
C GLU A 25 -38.89 0.94 -24.66
N PRO A 26 -37.71 1.54 -24.91
CA PRO A 26 -36.93 1.21 -26.10
C PRO A 26 -36.78 -0.30 -26.14
N LYS A 27 -37.29 -0.93 -27.23
CA LYS A 27 -37.19 -2.37 -27.46
C LYS A 27 -35.78 -2.78 -27.06
N SER A 28 -35.65 -3.60 -26.00
CA SER A 28 -34.35 -3.92 -25.44
C SER A 28 -33.46 -4.44 -26.56
N GLU A 29 -32.54 -3.63 -27.04
CA GLU A 29 -31.54 -4.10 -27.99
C GLU A 29 -30.84 -5.25 -27.27
N LYS A 30 -30.87 -6.44 -27.88
CA LYS A 30 -30.20 -7.62 -27.33
C LYS A 30 -28.77 -7.19 -27.03
N ARG A 31 -28.42 -7.10 -25.74
CA ARG A 31 -27.06 -6.78 -25.31
C ARG A 31 -26.13 -7.75 -26.06
N PRO A 32 -25.07 -7.26 -26.72
CA PRO A 32 -24.17 -8.13 -27.46
C PRO A 32 -23.67 -9.24 -26.54
N SER A 33 -23.82 -10.48 -26.98
CA SER A 33 -23.39 -11.64 -26.20
C SER A 33 -21.87 -11.75 -26.26
N ASN A 34 -21.23 -11.69 -25.10
CA ASN A 34 -19.78 -11.92 -24.96
C ASN A 34 -19.41 -13.42 -24.91
N ALA A 35 -20.35 -14.33 -25.23
CA ALA A 35 -20.11 -15.76 -25.16
C ALA A 35 -18.96 -16.22 -26.07
N GLY A 36 -18.87 -15.68 -27.29
CA GLY A 36 -17.78 -16.01 -28.21
C GLY A 36 -16.40 -15.59 -27.69
N LEU A 37 -16.30 -14.40 -27.08
CA LEU A 37 -15.09 -13.91 -26.44
C LEU A 37 -14.66 -14.83 -25.28
N ASN A 38 -15.60 -15.25 -24.44
CA ASN A 38 -15.32 -16.16 -23.34
C ASN A 38 -14.87 -17.54 -23.81
N VAL A 39 -15.46 -18.08 -24.90
CA VAL A 39 -15.05 -19.36 -25.46
C VAL A 39 -13.64 -19.28 -26.05
N SER A 40 -13.33 -18.24 -26.84
CA SER A 40 -12.00 -18.02 -27.39
C SER A 40 -10.93 -17.88 -26.30
N PHE A 41 -11.27 -17.19 -25.21
CA PHE A 41 -10.43 -17.05 -24.01
C PHE A 41 -10.08 -18.43 -23.41
N TRP A 42 -11.08 -19.25 -23.10
CA TRP A 42 -10.84 -20.57 -22.51
C TRP A 42 -10.08 -21.51 -23.45
N ALA A 43 -10.45 -21.51 -24.74
CA ALA A 43 -9.79 -22.35 -25.73
C ALA A 43 -8.29 -22.00 -25.86
N PHE A 44 -7.95 -20.71 -25.89
CA PHE A 44 -6.57 -20.25 -25.94
C PHE A 44 -5.77 -20.68 -24.71
N ASN A 45 -6.30 -20.45 -23.51
CA ASN A 45 -5.61 -20.78 -22.26
C ASN A 45 -5.38 -22.27 -22.08
N ILE A 46 -6.37 -23.10 -22.43
CA ILE A 46 -6.25 -24.56 -22.38
C ILE A 46 -5.20 -25.04 -23.38
N ALA A 47 -5.27 -24.58 -24.63
CA ALA A 47 -4.30 -24.95 -25.65
C ALA A 47 -2.87 -24.56 -25.23
N PHE A 48 -2.71 -23.36 -24.69
CA PHE A 48 -1.40 -22.88 -24.23
C PHE A 48 -0.88 -23.67 -23.04
N ALA A 49 -1.71 -23.91 -22.02
CA ALA A 49 -1.33 -24.70 -20.86
C ALA A 49 -0.88 -26.13 -21.26
N VAL A 50 -1.55 -26.75 -22.24
CA VAL A 50 -1.16 -28.06 -22.76
C VAL A 50 0.23 -27.99 -23.41
N VAL A 51 0.47 -27.02 -24.30
CA VAL A 51 1.78 -26.85 -24.95
C VAL A 51 2.89 -26.60 -23.93
N ASP A 52 2.61 -25.79 -22.91
CA ASP A 52 3.56 -25.49 -21.84
C ASP A 52 3.91 -26.72 -20.99
N ILE A 53 2.90 -27.53 -20.62
CA ILE A 53 3.12 -28.80 -19.91
C ILE A 53 3.96 -29.78 -20.75
N LEU A 54 3.67 -29.90 -22.05
CA LEU A 54 4.46 -30.76 -22.94
C LEU A 54 5.91 -30.27 -23.06
N SER A 55 6.10 -28.95 -23.12
CA SER A 55 7.42 -28.33 -23.15
C SER A 55 8.18 -28.58 -21.85
N ALA A 56 7.51 -28.45 -20.71
CA ALA A 56 8.06 -28.74 -19.39
C ALA A 56 8.46 -30.20 -19.23
N ILE A 57 7.66 -31.15 -19.75
CA ILE A 57 8.03 -32.57 -19.79
C ILE A 57 9.28 -32.77 -20.64
N ALA A 58 9.33 -32.18 -21.84
CA ALA A 58 10.49 -32.28 -22.72
C ALA A 58 11.77 -31.73 -22.05
N VAL A 59 11.70 -30.54 -21.45
CA VAL A 59 12.82 -29.95 -20.70
C VAL A 59 13.19 -30.83 -19.50
N GLY A 60 12.21 -31.35 -18.78
CA GLY A 60 12.43 -32.20 -17.61
C GLY A 60 13.14 -33.51 -17.96
N VAL A 61 12.80 -34.13 -19.09
CA VAL A 61 13.43 -35.36 -19.61
C VAL A 61 14.84 -35.07 -20.14
N LEU A 62 15.02 -33.96 -20.85
CA LEU A 62 16.32 -33.57 -21.43
C LEU A 62 17.30 -33.01 -20.39
N SER A 63 16.86 -32.80 -19.15
CA SER A 63 17.69 -32.20 -18.12
C SER A 63 17.39 -32.75 -16.72
N ARG A 64 16.60 -32.03 -15.93
CA ARG A 64 16.16 -32.38 -14.59
C ARG A 64 14.73 -31.89 -14.40
N TRP A 65 13.94 -32.66 -13.66
CA TRP A 65 12.52 -32.41 -13.45
C TRP A 65 12.19 -30.98 -12.98
N TYR A 66 13.05 -30.36 -12.16
CA TYR A 66 12.84 -29.02 -11.63
C TYR A 66 12.99 -27.91 -12.69
N TYR A 67 13.73 -28.14 -13.77
CA TYR A 67 13.76 -27.22 -14.91
C TYR A 67 12.47 -27.32 -15.74
N GLY A 68 11.86 -28.50 -15.78
CA GLY A 68 10.49 -28.66 -16.29
C GLY A 68 9.49 -27.82 -15.50
N VAL A 69 9.53 -27.89 -14.17
CA VAL A 69 8.69 -27.03 -13.31
C VAL A 69 8.94 -25.54 -13.56
N ALA A 70 10.20 -25.13 -13.66
CA ALA A 70 10.55 -23.74 -13.96
C ALA A 70 10.02 -23.29 -15.33
N THR A 71 9.93 -24.19 -16.31
CA THR A 71 9.33 -23.93 -17.63
C THR A 71 7.85 -23.61 -17.50
N VAL A 72 7.08 -24.41 -16.74
CA VAL A 72 5.64 -24.14 -16.51
C VAL A 72 5.41 -22.79 -15.84
N ILE A 73 6.26 -22.45 -14.88
CA ILE A 73 6.19 -21.15 -14.18
C ILE A 73 6.50 -20.02 -15.16
N ALA A 74 7.53 -20.17 -16.00
CA ALA A 74 7.90 -19.19 -17.00
C ALA A 74 6.83 -19.00 -18.10
N GLY A 75 6.01 -20.02 -18.35
CA GLY A 75 4.97 -20.05 -19.36
C GLY A 75 3.57 -19.74 -18.84
N ALA A 76 2.80 -20.80 -18.58
CA ALA A 76 1.39 -20.73 -18.24
C ALA A 76 1.14 -19.85 -17.01
N ALA A 77 1.97 -19.95 -15.97
CA ALA A 77 1.76 -19.16 -14.76
C ALA A 77 1.86 -17.65 -15.04
N PHE A 78 2.88 -17.19 -15.78
CA PHE A 78 2.98 -15.78 -16.13
C PHE A 78 1.93 -15.33 -17.15
N MET A 79 1.52 -16.20 -18.07
CA MET A 79 0.40 -15.92 -18.97
C MET A 79 -0.87 -15.63 -18.17
N PHE A 80 -1.21 -16.49 -17.20
CA PHE A 80 -2.35 -16.27 -16.30
C PHE A 80 -2.20 -15.02 -15.43
N VAL A 81 -0.99 -14.70 -14.97
CA VAL A 81 -0.74 -13.44 -14.24
C VAL A 81 -1.05 -12.25 -15.14
N HIS A 82 -0.50 -12.20 -16.34
CA HIS A 82 -0.72 -11.08 -17.26
C HIS A 82 -2.18 -10.97 -17.72
N GLU A 83 -2.87 -12.09 -17.87
CA GLU A 83 -4.30 -12.12 -18.11
C GLU A 83 -5.11 -11.57 -16.93
N TYR A 84 -4.80 -12.00 -15.71
CA TYR A 84 -5.41 -11.46 -14.50
C TYR A 84 -5.19 -9.95 -14.42
N LEU A 85 -3.96 -9.49 -14.68
CA LEU A 85 -3.63 -8.08 -14.76
C LEU A 85 -4.47 -7.37 -15.82
N PHE A 86 -4.62 -7.92 -17.04
CA PHE A 86 -5.45 -7.33 -18.10
C PHE A 86 -6.91 -7.16 -17.69
N SER A 87 -7.47 -8.13 -16.96
CA SER A 87 -8.87 -8.13 -16.54
C SER A 87 -9.23 -7.12 -15.43
N ARG A 88 -8.24 -6.41 -14.88
CA ARG A 88 -8.48 -5.48 -13.77
C ARG A 88 -9.25 -4.22 -14.20
N PRO A 89 -10.21 -3.76 -13.38
CA PRO A 89 -11.15 -2.71 -13.77
C PRO A 89 -10.55 -1.30 -13.85
N PHE A 90 -9.41 -1.05 -13.20
CA PHE A 90 -8.79 0.28 -13.11
C PHE A 90 -7.54 0.43 -13.98
N ASN A 91 -7.41 -0.39 -15.03
CA ASN A 91 -6.21 -0.36 -15.86
C ASN A 91 -6.15 0.84 -16.77
N ASN A 92 -5.02 1.53 -16.73
CA ASN A 92 -4.70 2.52 -17.75
C ASN A 92 -4.20 1.85 -19.06
N ARG A 93 -4.11 2.65 -20.13
CA ARG A 93 -3.73 2.15 -21.46
C ARG A 93 -2.34 1.50 -21.48
N ILE A 94 -1.40 1.97 -20.66
CA ILE A 94 -0.04 1.42 -20.60
C ILE A 94 -0.04 0.08 -19.86
N GLN A 95 -0.77 -0.05 -18.76
CA GLN A 95 -0.97 -1.30 -18.04
C GLN A 95 -1.60 -2.38 -18.92
N ASN A 96 -2.59 -2.02 -19.75
CA ASN A 96 -3.16 -2.96 -20.72
C ASN A 96 -2.13 -3.41 -21.76
N LYS A 97 -1.25 -2.51 -22.23
CA LYS A 97 -0.16 -2.88 -23.14
C LYS A 97 0.86 -3.80 -22.48
N ILE A 98 1.21 -3.54 -21.22
CA ILE A 98 2.13 -4.39 -20.45
C ILE A 98 1.52 -5.78 -20.26
N ALA A 99 0.24 -5.85 -19.90
CA ALA A 99 -0.46 -7.10 -19.70
C ALA A 99 -0.55 -7.92 -21.00
N VAL A 100 -1.02 -7.31 -22.11
CA VAL A 100 -1.09 -8.00 -23.41
C VAL A 100 0.31 -8.38 -23.90
N GLY A 101 1.28 -7.46 -23.84
CA GLY A 101 2.65 -7.70 -24.26
C GLY A 101 3.34 -8.80 -23.45
N GLY A 102 3.10 -8.82 -22.13
CA GLY A 102 3.57 -9.88 -21.24
C GLY A 102 2.96 -11.23 -21.58
N ALA A 103 1.64 -11.31 -21.81
CA ALA A 103 1.00 -12.56 -22.22
C ALA A 103 1.55 -13.08 -23.56
N VAL A 104 1.71 -12.20 -24.56
CA VAL A 104 2.30 -12.56 -25.86
C VAL A 104 3.76 -13.03 -25.70
N TRP A 105 4.54 -12.36 -24.86
CA TRP A 105 5.93 -12.72 -24.61
C TRP A 105 6.07 -14.09 -23.94
N ALA A 106 5.21 -14.41 -22.98
CA ALA A 106 5.16 -15.73 -22.35
C ALA A 106 4.91 -16.83 -23.40
N VAL A 107 3.95 -16.57 -24.30
CA VAL A 107 3.58 -17.50 -25.36
C VAL A 107 4.74 -17.75 -26.33
N LEU A 108 5.35 -16.68 -26.83
CA LEU A 108 6.48 -16.79 -27.76
C LEU A 108 7.66 -17.52 -27.13
N THR A 109 7.94 -17.29 -25.85
CA THR A 109 9.05 -17.94 -25.17
C THR A 109 8.82 -19.44 -25.02
N ILE A 110 7.61 -19.86 -24.61
CA ILE A 110 7.29 -21.28 -24.50
C ILE A 110 7.30 -21.97 -25.85
N LEU A 111 6.73 -21.35 -26.89
CA LEU A 111 6.81 -21.89 -28.25
C LEU A 111 8.27 -22.04 -28.72
N GLY A 112 9.13 -21.08 -28.38
CA GLY A 112 10.57 -21.14 -28.65
C GLY A 112 11.25 -22.31 -27.95
N ILE A 113 10.97 -22.51 -26.65
CA ILE A 113 11.48 -23.64 -25.87
C ILE A 113 10.98 -24.96 -26.46
N ALA A 114 9.68 -25.08 -26.73
CA ALA A 114 9.07 -26.27 -27.32
C ALA A 114 9.74 -26.66 -28.63
N LEU A 115 9.88 -25.69 -29.54
CA LEU A 115 10.49 -25.91 -30.85
C LEU A 115 11.96 -26.28 -30.72
N ALA A 116 12.72 -25.60 -29.85
CA ALA A 116 14.12 -25.91 -29.61
C ALA A 116 14.31 -27.34 -29.06
N SER A 117 13.47 -27.77 -28.11
CA SER A 117 13.48 -29.13 -27.57
C SER A 117 13.13 -30.19 -28.62
N VAL A 118 12.14 -29.92 -29.48
CA VAL A 118 11.78 -30.83 -30.59
C VAL A 118 12.93 -30.94 -31.60
N ILE A 119 13.53 -29.82 -32.02
CA ILE A 119 14.66 -29.82 -32.97
C ILE A 119 15.84 -30.59 -32.38
N ALA A 120 16.15 -30.40 -31.10
CA ALA A 120 17.23 -31.10 -30.42
C ALA A 120 17.01 -32.62 -30.38
N ASN A 121 15.76 -33.04 -30.17
CA ASN A 121 15.41 -34.45 -30.18
C ASN A 121 15.49 -35.07 -31.60
N LEU A 122 14.97 -34.39 -32.61
CA LEU A 122 14.87 -34.92 -33.99
C LEU A 122 16.21 -35.01 -34.72
N THR A 123 17.10 -34.04 -34.50
CA THR A 123 18.38 -33.97 -35.22
C THR A 123 19.47 -34.82 -34.58
N GLY A 124 19.26 -35.30 -33.35
CA GLY A 124 20.29 -36.01 -32.59
C GLY A 124 21.53 -35.17 -32.30
N PHE A 125 21.46 -33.82 -32.43
CA PHE A 125 22.62 -32.94 -32.21
C PHE A 125 23.09 -32.95 -30.75
N LEU A 126 22.28 -33.47 -29.82
CA LEU A 126 22.63 -33.70 -28.43
C LEU A 126 23.63 -34.86 -28.29
N THR A 127 24.83 -34.70 -28.87
CA THR A 127 25.98 -35.46 -28.43
C THR A 127 26.34 -35.02 -27.00
N PRO A 128 27.05 -35.85 -26.21
CA PRO A 128 27.40 -35.51 -24.82
C PRO A 128 28.12 -34.17 -24.67
N GLU A 129 28.83 -33.72 -25.71
CA GLU A 129 29.55 -32.45 -25.75
C GLU A 129 28.60 -31.24 -25.87
N TRP A 130 27.50 -31.37 -26.63
CA TRP A 130 26.54 -30.28 -26.88
C TRP A 130 25.41 -30.20 -25.85
N GLU A 131 25.17 -31.28 -25.10
CA GLU A 131 24.09 -31.39 -24.11
C GLU A 131 24.17 -30.27 -23.06
N LEU A 132 25.37 -30.00 -22.52
CA LEU A 132 25.58 -28.95 -21.52
C LEU A 132 25.29 -27.55 -22.07
N TYR A 133 25.67 -27.27 -23.32
CA TYR A 133 25.41 -25.97 -23.95
C TYR A 133 23.92 -25.77 -24.24
N PHE A 134 23.25 -26.81 -24.72
CA PHE A 134 21.81 -26.79 -24.93
C PHE A 134 21.05 -26.58 -23.62
N LEU A 135 21.45 -27.27 -22.56
CA LEU A 135 20.87 -27.09 -21.23
C LEU A 135 21.11 -25.66 -20.72
N ALA A 136 22.33 -25.15 -20.82
CA ALA A 136 22.65 -23.79 -20.43
C ALA A 136 21.81 -22.76 -21.20
N PHE A 137 21.58 -22.98 -22.50
CA PHE A 137 20.70 -22.15 -23.31
C PHE A 137 19.25 -22.17 -22.79
N ILE A 138 18.64 -23.35 -22.62
CA ILE A 138 17.26 -23.48 -22.13
C ILE A 138 17.09 -22.83 -20.75
N VAL A 139 18.00 -23.11 -19.82
CA VAL A 139 17.97 -22.50 -18.47
C VAL A 139 18.12 -20.99 -18.54
N SER A 140 19.00 -20.48 -19.38
CA SER A 140 19.19 -19.03 -19.57
C SER A 140 17.92 -18.37 -20.10
N VAL A 141 17.22 -19.01 -21.06
CA VAL A 141 15.94 -18.51 -21.58
C VAL A 141 14.86 -18.51 -20.49
N ILE A 142 14.77 -19.57 -19.68
CA ILE A 142 13.81 -19.65 -18.55
C ILE A 142 14.08 -18.53 -17.55
N VAL A 143 15.33 -18.37 -17.10
CA VAL A 143 15.73 -17.35 -16.13
C VAL A 143 15.47 -15.95 -16.68
N PHE A 144 15.86 -15.69 -17.93
CA PHE A 144 15.61 -14.43 -18.61
C PHE A 144 14.11 -14.12 -18.68
N ASN A 145 13.28 -15.12 -18.94
CA ASN A 145 11.83 -14.94 -19.02
C ASN A 145 11.22 -14.61 -17.65
N ILE A 146 11.61 -15.33 -16.59
CA ILE A 146 11.17 -15.07 -15.22
C ILE A 146 11.53 -13.64 -14.80
N VAL A 147 12.76 -13.19 -15.08
CA VAL A 147 13.22 -11.83 -14.75
C VAL A 147 12.40 -10.79 -15.53
N THR A 148 12.23 -10.99 -16.83
CA THR A 148 11.45 -10.09 -17.69
C THR A 148 10.02 -9.94 -17.18
N HIS A 149 9.32 -11.04 -16.88
CA HIS A 149 7.97 -10.97 -16.34
C HIS A 149 7.92 -10.37 -14.93
N GLY A 150 8.89 -10.64 -14.08
CA GLY A 150 9.03 -10.01 -12.76
C GLY A 150 9.16 -8.49 -12.87
N VAL A 151 9.98 -8.00 -13.80
CA VAL A 151 10.13 -6.56 -14.08
C VAL A 151 8.85 -5.96 -14.61
N LEU A 152 8.20 -6.59 -15.59
CA LEU A 152 6.93 -6.11 -16.16
C LEU A 152 5.82 -6.05 -15.10
N ALA A 153 5.69 -7.09 -14.26
CA ALA A 153 4.74 -7.12 -13.16
C ALA A 153 5.05 -6.05 -12.10
N GLY A 154 6.34 -5.83 -11.81
CA GLY A 154 6.78 -4.75 -10.93
C GLY A 154 6.42 -3.37 -11.45
N ILE A 155 6.73 -3.08 -12.72
CA ILE A 155 6.35 -1.82 -13.38
C ILE A 155 4.84 -1.64 -13.33
N TYR A 156 4.09 -2.69 -13.71
CA TYR A 156 2.63 -2.67 -13.68
C TYR A 156 2.10 -2.31 -12.28
N TYR A 157 2.66 -2.91 -11.23
CA TYR A 157 2.25 -2.68 -9.84
C TYR A 157 2.45 -1.23 -9.41
N TYR A 158 3.61 -0.64 -9.71
CA TYR A 158 3.90 0.75 -9.33
C TYR A 158 3.09 1.79 -10.12
N MET A 159 2.58 1.41 -11.29
CA MET A 159 1.70 2.25 -12.11
C MET A 159 0.21 2.17 -11.72
N ASP A 160 -0.17 1.30 -10.78
CA ASP A 160 -1.58 1.07 -10.43
C ASP A 160 -2.15 2.17 -9.52
N ASP A 161 -2.91 3.08 -10.13
CA ASP A 161 -3.61 4.16 -9.46
C ASP A 161 -4.63 3.65 -8.43
N GLY A 162 -5.28 2.52 -8.69
CA GLY A 162 -6.25 1.92 -7.77
C GLY A 162 -5.57 1.40 -6.50
N HIS A 163 -4.40 0.78 -6.64
CA HIS A 163 -3.60 0.34 -5.50
C HIS A 163 -3.03 1.54 -4.72
N ASN A 164 -2.55 2.56 -5.43
CA ASN A 164 -2.06 3.79 -4.82
C ASN A 164 -3.17 4.54 -4.05
N ALA A 165 -4.39 4.58 -4.59
CA ALA A 165 -5.54 5.18 -3.91
C ALA A 165 -5.91 4.42 -2.62
N LYS A 166 -5.95 3.08 -2.66
CA LYS A 166 -6.18 2.24 -1.48
C LYS A 166 -5.10 2.42 -0.41
N ASN A 167 -3.84 2.48 -0.82
CA ASN A 167 -2.74 2.71 0.10
C ASN A 167 -2.80 4.11 0.71
N LYS A 168 -3.20 5.12 -0.06
CA LYS A 168 -3.38 6.49 0.45
C LYS A 168 -4.50 6.55 1.49
N SER A 169 -5.65 5.92 1.24
CA SER A 169 -6.75 5.88 2.20
C SER A 169 -6.39 5.08 3.45
N ALA A 170 -5.70 3.94 3.30
CA ALA A 170 -5.21 3.16 4.44
C ALA A 170 -4.22 3.95 5.30
N ARG A 171 -3.27 4.67 4.68
CA ARG A 171 -2.33 5.56 5.37
C ARG A 171 -3.05 6.72 6.06
N ALA A 172 -4.05 7.32 5.44
CA ALA A 172 -4.85 8.37 6.04
C ALA A 172 -5.62 7.87 7.27
N ARG A 173 -6.25 6.69 7.18
CA ARG A 173 -6.92 6.05 8.31
C ARG A 173 -5.96 5.73 9.45
N ALA A 174 -4.79 5.18 9.15
CA ALA A 174 -3.77 4.90 10.15
C ALA A 174 -3.31 6.19 10.86
N ARG A 175 -3.06 7.28 10.12
CA ARG A 175 -2.72 8.58 10.70
C ARG A 175 -3.82 9.14 11.61
N ALA A 176 -5.09 9.01 11.20
CA ALA A 176 -6.22 9.48 12.01
C ALA A 176 -6.33 8.71 13.34
N ILE A 177 -6.09 7.39 13.32
CA ILE A 177 -6.06 6.58 14.55
C ILE A 177 -4.94 7.06 15.48
N THR A 178 -3.72 7.20 14.96
CA THR A 178 -2.58 7.69 15.75
C THR A 178 -2.81 9.09 16.31
N GLN A 179 -3.42 10.00 15.54
CA GLN A 179 -3.79 11.33 16.04
C GLN A 179 -4.82 11.25 17.17
N THR A 180 -5.85 10.41 17.03
CA THR A 180 -6.86 10.22 18.08
C THR A 180 -6.25 9.68 19.37
N GLU A 181 -5.28 8.76 19.28
CA GLU A 181 -4.55 8.23 20.43
C GLU A 181 -3.68 9.31 21.11
N ILE A 182 -3.01 10.15 20.31
CA ILE A 182 -2.21 11.28 20.82
C ILE A 182 -3.11 12.32 21.50
N ASP A 183 -4.24 12.67 20.87
CA ASP A 183 -5.19 13.63 21.42
C ASP A 183 -5.81 13.10 22.72
N GLY A 184 -6.16 11.81 22.78
CA GLY A 184 -6.63 11.16 24.00
C GLY A 184 -5.59 11.16 25.12
N ALA A 185 -4.32 10.92 24.79
CA ALA A 185 -3.22 11.03 25.77
C ALA A 185 -3.03 12.48 26.25
N ALA A 186 -3.13 13.47 25.35
CA ALA A 186 -3.05 14.88 25.68
C ALA A 186 -4.20 15.34 26.59
N GLU A 187 -5.43 14.89 26.34
CA GLU A 187 -6.59 15.14 27.20
C GLU A 187 -6.43 14.53 28.59
N MET A 188 -5.89 13.31 28.68
CA MET A 188 -5.61 12.65 29.95
C MET A 188 -4.57 13.43 30.77
N ILE A 189 -3.49 13.87 30.14
CA ILE A 189 -2.45 14.70 30.77
C ILE A 189 -3.04 16.03 31.25
N LEU A 190 -3.83 16.71 30.41
CA LEU A 190 -4.46 17.98 30.76
C LEU A 190 -5.44 17.83 31.94
N THR A 191 -6.25 16.77 31.93
CA THR A 191 -7.21 16.47 33.00
C THR A 191 -6.50 16.20 34.32
N GLU A 192 -5.42 15.42 34.30
CA GLU A 192 -4.64 15.13 35.50
C GLU A 192 -3.92 16.39 36.02
N ALA A 193 -3.39 17.24 35.12
CA ALA A 193 -2.81 18.52 35.48
C ALA A 193 -3.84 19.46 36.14
N LEU A 194 -5.06 19.54 35.60
CA LEU A 194 -6.16 20.31 36.18
C LEU A 194 -6.57 19.74 37.55
N ARG A 195 -6.67 18.41 37.68
CA ARG A 195 -7.00 17.75 38.95
C ARG A 195 -5.94 18.03 40.01
N ARG A 196 -4.64 17.98 39.67
CA ARG A 196 -3.54 18.36 40.56
C ARG A 196 -3.61 19.83 40.96
N ARG A 197 -3.92 20.75 40.02
CA ARG A 197 -4.10 22.18 40.31
C ARG A 197 -5.26 22.43 41.28
N ILE A 198 -6.39 21.76 41.09
CA ILE A 198 -7.54 21.85 42.00
C ILE A 198 -7.19 21.29 43.37
N LYS A 199 -6.52 20.14 43.44
CA LYS A 199 -6.05 19.55 44.72
C LYS A 199 -5.10 20.50 45.45
N ARG A 200 -4.15 21.11 44.72
CA ARG A 200 -3.23 22.12 45.27
C ARG A 200 -3.99 23.34 45.78
N LYS A 201 -4.94 23.88 45.03
CA LYS A 201 -5.78 25.00 45.47
C LYS A 201 -6.56 24.65 46.73
N LYS A 202 -7.22 23.49 46.78
CA LYS A 202 -7.93 23.01 47.98
C LYS A 202 -7.01 22.84 49.19
N MET A 203 -5.77 22.39 49.00
CA MET A 203 -4.78 22.31 50.08
C MET A 203 -4.34 23.71 50.53
N ILE A 204 -4.09 24.65 49.62
CA ILE A 204 -3.77 26.03 49.96
C ILE A 204 -4.93 26.70 50.71
N ASP A 205 -6.17 26.50 50.25
CA ASP A 205 -7.35 27.06 50.90
C ASP A 205 -7.59 26.44 52.30
N ARG A 206 -7.33 25.14 52.47
CA ARG A 206 -7.49 24.42 53.75
C ARG A 206 -6.39 24.77 54.76
N PHE A 207 -5.14 24.86 54.32
CA PHE A 207 -3.98 25.08 55.21
C PHE A 207 -3.51 26.55 55.23
N ARG A 208 -4.12 27.42 54.42
CA ARG A 208 -3.90 28.88 54.31
C ARG A 208 -2.48 29.35 53.99
N SER A 209 -1.50 28.46 53.86
CA SER A 209 -0.16 28.75 53.31
C SER A 209 0.52 27.47 52.80
N SER A 210 1.44 27.60 51.83
CA SER A 210 2.27 26.48 51.36
C SER A 210 3.13 25.86 52.48
N ALA A 211 3.48 26.64 53.51
CA ALA A 211 4.24 26.17 54.67
C ALA A 211 3.42 25.23 55.56
N ALA A 212 2.12 25.50 55.72
CA ALA A 212 1.22 24.64 56.50
C ALA A 212 0.88 23.33 55.77
N ILE A 213 0.93 23.30 54.43
CA ILE A 213 0.82 22.05 53.65
C ILE A 213 2.04 21.16 53.89
N LYS A 214 3.25 21.73 53.83
CA LYS A 214 4.49 20.99 54.14
C LYS A 214 4.48 20.48 55.58
N ALA A 215 4.04 21.30 56.53
CA ALA A 215 3.91 20.91 57.93
C ALA A 215 2.89 19.77 58.14
N ALA A 216 1.75 19.79 57.43
CA ALA A 216 0.73 18.74 57.52
C ALA A 216 1.16 17.42 56.85
N ILE A 217 1.95 17.47 55.77
CA ILE A 217 2.57 16.28 55.15
C ILE A 217 3.59 15.65 56.10
N ARG A 218 4.39 16.50 56.75
CA ARG A 218 5.35 16.09 57.79
C ARG A 218 4.67 15.49 59.04
N GLU A 219 3.55 16.06 59.49
CA GLU A 219 2.79 15.55 60.65
C GLU A 219 2.04 14.23 60.34
N ALA A 220 1.73 13.99 59.06
CA ALA A 220 1.20 12.71 58.59
C ALA A 220 2.28 11.62 58.38
N GLY A 221 3.56 11.92 58.70
CA GLY A 221 4.65 10.95 58.78
C GLY A 221 5.16 10.44 57.43
N GLY A 222 5.32 11.31 56.43
CA GLY A 222 5.77 10.87 55.11
C GLY A 222 6.63 11.86 54.36
N ASP A 223 7.48 12.65 55.02
CA ASP A 223 8.56 13.47 54.43
C ASP A 223 9.57 13.70 55.57
N GLU A 224 10.33 12.65 55.89
CA GLU A 224 11.22 12.63 57.05
C GLU A 224 12.53 13.41 56.83
N ASP A 225 12.96 13.59 55.57
CA ASP A 225 14.22 14.26 55.21
C ASP A 225 14.07 15.75 54.81
N ASN A 226 12.81 16.23 54.73
CA ASN A 226 12.42 17.63 54.61
C ASN A 226 12.82 18.29 53.28
N ASP A 227 12.87 17.51 52.20
CA ASP A 227 13.08 18.03 50.84
C ASP A 227 11.77 18.55 50.19
N GLY A 228 10.61 18.20 50.77
CA GLY A 228 9.29 18.62 50.30
C GLY A 228 8.61 17.63 49.35
N ILE A 229 9.14 16.42 49.18
CA ILE A 229 8.59 15.30 48.42
C ILE A 229 8.22 14.20 49.43
N PRO A 230 7.00 13.64 49.38
CA PRO A 230 6.67 12.58 50.31
C PRO A 230 7.49 11.30 50.07
N ASP A 231 7.98 10.64 51.13
CA ASP A 231 8.89 9.48 51.08
C ASP A 231 8.37 8.33 50.18
N VAL A 232 7.04 8.21 50.06
CA VAL A 232 6.36 7.17 49.25
C VAL A 232 6.53 7.36 47.74
N ILE A 233 6.89 8.56 47.30
CA ILE A 233 7.06 8.96 45.89
C ILE A 233 8.42 9.61 45.63
N ASP A 234 9.28 9.71 46.64
CA ASP A 234 10.65 10.14 46.47
C ASP A 234 11.47 9.02 45.80
N PRO A 235 11.97 9.21 44.57
CA PRO A 235 12.82 8.23 43.92
C PRO A 235 14.24 8.16 44.51
N ILE A 236 14.60 9.07 45.43
CA ILE A 236 15.95 9.19 46.00
C ILE A 236 15.88 9.09 47.52
N ASP A 237 16.06 7.87 48.04
CA ASP A 237 16.21 7.65 49.47
C ASP A 237 17.56 8.21 49.98
N ASN A 238 17.49 9.35 50.68
CA ASN A 238 18.64 10.07 51.24
C ASN A 238 18.99 9.65 52.68
N HIS A 239 18.36 8.61 53.24
CA HIS A 239 18.45 8.26 54.67
C HIS A 239 19.87 7.86 55.14
N THR A 240 20.81 7.63 54.22
CA THR A 240 22.16 7.15 54.53
C THR A 240 23.21 8.24 54.60
N GLY A 241 22.95 9.33 55.33
CA GLY A 241 23.99 10.12 56.05
C GLY A 241 25.25 10.54 55.29
N LYS A 242 25.24 10.59 53.96
CA LYS A 242 26.39 11.10 53.20
C LYS A 242 26.23 12.61 53.11
N PRO A 243 27.24 13.39 53.56
CA PRO A 243 27.18 14.83 53.40
C PRO A 243 27.08 15.12 51.92
N PHE A 244 25.96 15.73 51.52
CA PHE A 244 25.82 16.33 50.21
C PHE A 244 27.00 17.27 50.03
N ASN A 245 27.90 16.92 49.11
CA ASN A 245 28.88 17.84 48.60
C ASN A 245 28.07 18.94 47.92
N ARG A 246 27.80 20.04 48.64
CA ARG A 246 27.27 21.26 48.06
C ARG A 246 28.27 21.71 47.00
N GLN A 247 28.08 21.33 45.75
CA GLN A 247 28.70 22.07 44.67
C GLN A 247 28.08 23.48 44.72
N PRO A 248 28.88 24.53 44.97
CA PRO A 248 28.35 25.87 45.11
C PRO A 248 27.80 26.33 43.76
N SER A 249 26.53 26.72 43.76
CA SER A 249 25.94 27.52 42.69
C SER A 249 26.53 28.94 42.74
N TYR A 250 27.39 29.28 41.77
CA TYR A 250 27.59 30.64 41.29
C TYR A 250 27.83 30.51 39.77
N ALA A 251 26.80 30.76 38.97
CA ALA A 251 26.50 32.06 38.39
C ALA A 251 27.38 32.38 37.15
N GLN A 252 26.65 32.65 36.06
CA GLN A 252 26.98 33.49 34.91
C GLN A 252 27.59 32.88 33.64
N THR A 253 26.85 33.20 32.57
CA THR A 253 27.23 33.40 31.16
C THR A 253 27.66 32.18 30.36
N VAL A 254 26.68 31.62 29.62
CA VAL A 254 26.95 31.19 28.26
C VAL A 254 26.03 31.98 27.33
N GLU A 255 26.70 32.62 26.39
CA GLU A 255 26.22 33.65 25.49
C GLU A 255 25.15 33.14 24.51
N ARG A 256 24.34 34.11 24.10
CA ARG A 256 23.43 34.09 22.96
C ARG A 256 24.23 33.85 21.66
N PRO A 257 24.00 32.80 20.86
CA PRO A 257 24.62 32.72 19.54
C PRO A 257 23.71 33.41 18.52
N GLU A 258 23.81 34.74 18.45
CA GLU A 258 23.48 35.47 17.23
C GLU A 258 24.71 36.25 16.77
N GLU A 259 25.04 36.04 15.49
CA GLU A 259 25.91 36.85 14.63
C GLU A 259 27.44 36.84 14.88
N LYS A 260 28.17 36.12 14.02
CA LYS A 260 28.86 36.70 12.84
C LYS A 260 29.72 35.68 12.08
N GLY A 261 29.48 35.58 10.76
CA GLY A 261 30.57 35.56 9.76
C GLY A 261 30.95 34.24 9.08
N GLY A 262 30.79 34.20 7.74
CA GLY A 262 31.51 33.30 6.82
C GLY A 262 30.58 32.41 5.98
N ASN A 263 29.90 32.91 4.94
CA ASN A 263 30.37 33.08 3.55
C ASN A 263 30.86 31.78 2.87
N GLY A 264 30.17 31.32 1.81
CA GLY A 264 30.68 30.27 0.92
C GLY A 264 29.65 29.49 0.11
N ASN A 265 29.21 30.07 -1.01
CA ASN A 265 28.78 29.41 -2.25
C ASN A 265 27.42 28.68 -2.35
N ARG A 266 26.42 29.48 -2.78
CA ARG A 266 25.32 29.06 -3.67
C ARG A 266 25.86 28.75 -5.09
N PRO A 267 25.41 27.67 -5.74
CA PRO A 267 25.40 27.59 -7.20
C PRO A 267 24.21 28.39 -7.78
N SER A 268 24.50 29.26 -8.73
CA SER A 268 23.56 30.11 -9.45
C SER A 268 22.69 29.32 -10.42
N GLN A 269 21.38 29.63 -10.45
CA GLN A 269 20.53 29.38 -11.61
C GLN A 269 20.78 30.44 -12.69
N GLY A 270 20.91 30.00 -13.95
CA GLY A 270 20.27 30.65 -15.11
C GLY A 270 21.08 31.62 -15.99
N GLN A 271 21.55 31.11 -17.15
CA GLN A 271 21.53 31.76 -18.47
C GLN A 271 21.25 30.60 -19.45
N ARG A 272 20.15 30.48 -20.22
CA ARG A 272 19.57 31.36 -21.26
C ARG A 272 20.62 32.00 -22.16
N GLN A 273 21.10 31.21 -23.14
CA GLN A 273 20.97 31.49 -24.57
C GLN A 273 20.70 30.17 -25.30
#